data_AF-A0A524N2J0-F1
#
_entry.id   AF-A0A524N2J0-F1
#
_cell.length_a   1.000
_cell.length_b   1.000
_cell.length_c   1.000
_cell.angle_alpha   90.00
_cell.angle_beta   90.00
_cell.angle_gamma   90.00
#
_symmetry.space_group_name_H-M   'P 1'
#
loop_
_entity.id
_entity.type
_entity.pdbx_description
1 polymer ?
#
loop_
_entity_poly.entity_id
_entity_poly.type
_entity_poly.pdbx_seq_one_letter_code
_entity_poly.pdbx_strand_id
1 'polypeptide(L)'
;MITDPKERKNTETMSVRFEESYSNLQKLRQLSPDHMKAWDNFTSLYQKDAVLSERHKELTAIALSVSSKCEWGIATHTKRAIQLGATNQEIIEAAWIAVLMGGGPTLMHAQRVLQALDEFQDISDEELVIRAQAQLSILDDYKKLYWHLIDYVRQICNEVENLVKNSDARWKLAHNIAENDSKILTRLVTKEIEKRGWA
;
A
#
# COMPACT_ATOMS: atom_id res chain seq x y z
N MET A 1 -34.16 19.96 12.77
CA MET A 1 -33.12 20.02 11.72
C MET A 1 -31.91 20.67 12.34
N ILE A 2 -30.79 19.96 12.45
CA ILE A 2 -29.57 20.47 13.08
C ILE A 2 -28.90 21.45 12.10
N THR A 3 -28.67 22.68 12.55
CA THR A 3 -28.34 23.84 11.71
C THR A 3 -26.90 24.34 11.83
N ASP A 4 -26.03 23.68 12.61
CA ASP A 4 -24.62 24.09 12.76
C ASP A 4 -23.64 23.14 12.03
N PRO A 5 -22.82 23.64 11.07
CA PRO A 5 -21.76 22.87 10.41
C PRO A 5 -20.69 22.28 11.35
N LYS A 6 -20.47 22.85 12.54
CA LYS A 6 -19.54 22.31 13.55
C LYS A 6 -20.15 21.15 14.34
N GLU A 7 -21.46 21.12 14.53
CA GLU A 7 -22.16 19.97 15.14
C GLU A 7 -22.22 18.75 14.18
N ARG A 8 -22.22 18.97 12.86
CA ARG A 8 -22.09 17.88 11.88
C ARG A 8 -20.76 17.14 11.98
N LYS A 9 -19.65 17.85 12.27
CA LYS A 9 -18.31 17.26 12.30
C LYS A 9 -18.14 16.15 13.34
N ASN A 10 -19.00 16.07 14.35
CA ASN A 10 -18.86 15.12 15.45
C ASN A 10 -19.74 13.86 15.33
N THR A 11 -20.49 13.67 14.24
CA THR A 11 -21.42 12.53 14.09
C THR A 11 -21.06 11.58 12.94
N GLU A 12 -20.03 11.91 12.15
CA GLU A 12 -19.61 11.15 10.97
C GLU A 12 -18.16 10.65 11.07
N THR A 13 -17.54 10.69 12.26
CA THR A 13 -16.17 10.21 12.48
C THR A 13 -16.11 8.70 12.62
N MET A 14 -14.98 8.10 12.27
CA MET A 14 -14.79 6.65 12.42
C MET A 14 -14.70 6.25 13.90
N SER A 15 -14.21 7.14 14.75
CA SER A 15 -14.20 7.00 16.20
C SER A 15 -15.62 6.93 16.76
N VAL A 16 -16.53 7.80 16.30
CA VAL A 16 -17.95 7.74 16.69
C VAL A 16 -18.59 6.45 16.20
N ARG A 17 -18.34 6.02 14.97
CA ARG A 17 -18.85 4.73 14.47
C ARG A 17 -18.36 3.54 15.30
N PHE A 18 -17.10 3.57 15.73
CA PHE A 18 -16.53 2.56 16.61
C PHE A 18 -17.23 2.54 17.98
N GLU A 19 -17.39 3.72 18.60
CA GLU A 19 -18.05 3.86 19.91
C GLU A 19 -19.53 3.48 19.86
N GLU A 20 -20.26 3.90 18.81
CA GLU A 20 -21.65 3.52 18.56
C GLU A 20 -21.80 2.01 18.45
N SER A 21 -20.95 1.36 17.65
CA SER A 21 -20.93 -0.09 17.48
C SER A 21 -20.76 -0.79 18.82
N TYR A 22 -19.75 -0.37 19.60
CA TYR A 22 -19.47 -0.95 20.91
C TYR A 22 -20.64 -0.78 21.89
N SER A 23 -21.20 0.43 21.98
CA SER A 23 -22.34 0.75 22.85
C SER A 23 -23.60 -0.06 22.48
N ASN A 24 -23.91 -0.16 21.19
CA ASN A 24 -25.08 -0.90 20.72
C ASN A 24 -24.92 -2.41 20.92
N LEU A 25 -23.71 -2.95 20.75
CA LEU A 25 -23.43 -4.36 21.07
C LEU A 25 -23.59 -4.66 22.55
N GLN A 26 -23.26 -3.74 23.46
CA GLN A 26 -23.53 -3.91 24.90
C GLN A 26 -25.03 -3.97 25.18
N LYS A 27 -25.84 -3.12 24.54
CA LYS A 27 -27.30 -3.19 24.67
C LYS A 27 -27.85 -4.51 24.13
N LEU A 28 -27.35 -4.99 22.99
CA LEU A 28 -27.72 -6.30 22.44
C LEU A 28 -27.39 -7.45 23.39
N ARG A 29 -26.27 -7.40 24.12
CA ARG A 29 -25.92 -8.40 25.15
C ARG A 29 -26.94 -8.44 26.29
N GLN A 30 -27.52 -7.30 26.66
CA GLN A 30 -28.54 -7.22 27.71
C GLN A 30 -29.89 -7.71 27.20
N LEU A 31 -30.26 -7.35 25.96
CA LEU A 31 -31.57 -7.67 25.38
C LEU A 31 -31.65 -9.10 24.84
N SER A 32 -30.52 -9.70 24.43
CA SER A 32 -30.48 -11.00 23.77
C SER A 32 -29.20 -11.78 24.14
N PRO A 33 -29.06 -12.18 25.43
CA PRO A 33 -27.82 -12.74 25.96
C PRO A 33 -27.42 -14.06 25.30
N ASP A 34 -28.37 -14.95 25.00
CA ASP A 34 -28.06 -16.26 24.39
C ASP A 34 -27.54 -16.12 22.96
N HIS A 35 -28.14 -15.23 22.15
CA HIS A 35 -27.66 -14.95 20.81
C HIS A 35 -26.28 -14.31 20.85
N MET A 36 -26.05 -13.37 21.76
CA MET A 36 -24.73 -12.74 21.91
C MET A 36 -23.68 -13.70 22.43
N LYS A 37 -24.02 -14.65 23.31
CA LYS A 37 -23.10 -15.71 23.73
C LYS A 37 -22.69 -16.60 22.56
N ALA A 38 -23.64 -16.97 21.71
CA ALA A 38 -23.35 -17.73 20.49
C ALA A 38 -22.45 -16.93 19.53
N TRP A 39 -22.71 -15.62 19.37
CA TRP A 39 -21.88 -14.72 18.59
C TRP A 39 -20.46 -14.57 19.14
N ASP A 40 -20.31 -14.34 20.45
CA ASP A 40 -19.01 -14.19 21.11
C ASP A 40 -18.19 -15.50 20.98
N ASN A 41 -18.84 -16.67 21.06
CA ASN A 41 -18.20 -17.96 20.80
C ASN A 41 -17.69 -18.04 19.34
N PHE A 42 -18.53 -17.70 18.36
CA PHE A 42 -18.14 -17.71 16.95
C PHE A 42 -16.99 -16.75 16.66
N THR A 43 -17.05 -15.51 17.14
CA THR A 43 -16.01 -14.51 16.93
C THR A 43 -14.68 -14.90 17.60
N SER A 44 -14.71 -15.59 18.74
CA SER A 44 -13.49 -16.14 19.37
C SER A 44 -12.79 -17.20 18.52
N LEU A 45 -13.52 -17.96 17.70
CA LEU A 45 -12.94 -18.93 16.75
C LEU A 45 -12.31 -18.21 15.57
N TYR A 46 -12.94 -17.14 15.12
CA TYR A 46 -12.42 -16.27 14.06
C TYR A 46 -11.11 -15.58 14.48
N GLN A 47 -11.02 -15.05 15.71
CA GLN A 47 -9.84 -14.31 16.21
C GLN A 47 -8.59 -15.17 16.44
N LYS A 48 -8.74 -16.49 16.59
CA LYS A 48 -7.58 -17.38 16.78
C LYS A 48 -6.78 -17.52 15.49
N ASP A 49 -5.47 -17.43 15.57
CA ASP A 49 -4.58 -17.80 14.46
C ASP A 49 -4.81 -19.25 14.04
N ALA A 50 -4.85 -19.47 12.73
CA ALA A 50 -4.98 -20.80 12.11
C ALA A 50 -4.20 -20.80 10.79
N VAL A 51 -4.79 -21.31 9.70
CA VAL A 51 -4.19 -21.24 8.35
C VAL A 51 -4.00 -19.78 7.90
N LEU A 52 -4.95 -18.91 8.26
CA LEU A 52 -4.80 -17.47 8.14
C LEU A 52 -4.55 -16.88 9.53
N SER A 53 -3.60 -15.97 9.62
CA SER A 53 -3.39 -15.19 10.84
C SER A 53 -4.54 -14.20 11.05
N GLU A 54 -4.75 -13.77 12.29
CA GLU A 54 -5.74 -12.78 12.69
C GLU A 54 -5.57 -11.49 11.87
N ARG A 55 -4.31 -11.06 11.63
CA ARG A 55 -4.01 -9.91 10.76
C ARG A 55 -4.57 -10.07 9.34
N HIS A 56 -4.38 -11.22 8.69
CA HIS A 56 -4.92 -11.45 7.34
C HIS A 56 -6.45 -11.53 7.34
N LYS A 57 -7.04 -12.09 8.40
CA LYS A 57 -8.50 -12.13 8.57
C LYS A 57 -9.07 -10.72 8.72
N GLU A 58 -8.44 -9.86 9.50
CA GLU A 58 -8.86 -8.46 9.65
C GLU A 58 -8.72 -7.66 8.35
N LEU A 59 -7.64 -7.84 7.59
CA LEU A 59 -7.52 -7.23 6.26
C LEU A 59 -8.66 -7.69 5.33
N THR A 60 -9.01 -8.97 5.37
CA THR A 60 -10.15 -9.51 4.63
C THR A 60 -11.47 -8.89 5.12
N ALA A 61 -11.64 -8.75 6.45
CA ALA A 61 -12.83 -8.15 7.05
C ALA A 61 -12.98 -6.66 6.69
N ILE A 62 -11.88 -5.91 6.56
CA ILE A 62 -11.89 -4.54 6.04
C ILE A 62 -12.44 -4.52 4.60
N ALA A 63 -11.92 -5.37 3.71
CA ALA A 63 -12.38 -5.45 2.33
C ALA A 63 -13.89 -5.78 2.25
N LEU A 64 -14.36 -6.74 3.06
CA LEU A 64 -15.78 -7.09 3.15
C LEU A 64 -16.63 -5.95 3.73
N SER A 65 -16.11 -5.23 4.72
CA SER A 65 -16.80 -4.08 5.32
C SER A 65 -16.96 -2.93 4.31
N VAL A 66 -15.93 -2.67 3.51
CA VAL A 66 -15.97 -1.67 2.43
C VAL A 66 -16.96 -2.11 1.34
N SER A 67 -16.88 -3.36 0.89
CA SER A 67 -17.78 -3.92 -0.13
C SER A 67 -19.26 -3.89 0.32
N SER A 68 -19.52 -4.19 1.58
CA SER A 68 -20.86 -4.13 2.19
C SER A 68 -21.29 -2.73 2.64
N LYS A 69 -20.40 -1.72 2.49
CA LYS A 69 -20.65 -0.32 2.88
C LYS A 69 -20.96 -0.17 4.37
N CYS A 70 -20.42 -1.06 5.19
CA CYS A 70 -20.65 -1.12 6.63
C CYS A 70 -19.66 -0.21 7.37
N GLU A 71 -20.06 1.02 7.71
CA GLU A 71 -19.17 1.97 8.40
C GLU A 71 -18.74 1.48 9.79
N TRP A 72 -19.62 0.78 10.53
CA TRP A 72 -19.24 0.15 11.81
C TRP A 72 -18.16 -0.92 11.63
N GLY A 73 -18.26 -1.72 10.57
CA GLY A 73 -17.28 -2.73 10.20
C GLY A 73 -15.94 -2.09 9.80
N ILE A 74 -15.98 -1.06 8.96
CA ILE A 74 -14.78 -0.31 8.54
C ILE A 74 -14.04 0.23 9.78
N ALA A 75 -14.74 0.90 10.69
CA ALA A 75 -14.14 1.44 11.90
C ALA A 75 -13.56 0.34 12.81
N THR A 76 -14.33 -0.72 13.06
CA THR A 76 -13.94 -1.81 13.97
C THR A 76 -12.73 -2.59 13.45
N HIS A 77 -12.77 -3.03 12.20
CA HIS A 77 -11.73 -3.88 11.63
C HIS A 77 -10.47 -3.10 11.28
N THR A 78 -10.58 -1.82 10.88
CA THR A 78 -9.40 -0.97 10.68
C THR A 78 -8.65 -0.78 12.00
N LYS A 79 -9.35 -0.42 13.10
CA LYS A 79 -8.73 -0.27 14.41
C LYS A 79 -8.07 -1.56 14.89
N ARG A 80 -8.72 -2.71 14.69
CA ARG A 80 -8.15 -4.02 15.07
C ARG A 80 -6.92 -4.37 14.22
N ALA A 81 -6.96 -4.16 12.91
CA ALA A 81 -5.81 -4.41 12.03
C ALA A 81 -4.59 -3.57 12.43
N ILE A 82 -4.79 -2.29 12.78
CA ILE A 82 -3.73 -1.42 13.31
C ILE A 82 -3.12 -2.02 14.59
N GLN A 83 -3.95 -2.45 15.54
CA GLN A 83 -3.48 -3.07 16.80
C GLN A 83 -2.69 -4.36 16.56
N LEU A 84 -2.97 -5.08 15.48
CA LEU A 84 -2.27 -6.29 15.06
C LEU A 84 -1.01 -5.99 14.21
N GLY A 85 -0.65 -4.72 14.04
CA GLY A 85 0.53 -4.29 13.31
C GLY A 85 0.39 -4.35 11.79
N ALA A 86 -0.84 -4.35 11.25
CA ALA A 86 -1.03 -4.15 9.82
C ALA A 86 -0.54 -2.75 9.40
N THR A 87 0.12 -2.69 8.26
CA THR A 87 0.61 -1.41 7.72
C THR A 87 -0.54 -0.67 7.04
N ASN A 88 -0.42 0.65 6.91
CA ASN A 88 -1.41 1.45 6.22
C ASN A 88 -1.54 1.01 4.76
N GLN A 89 -0.43 0.61 4.14
CA GLN A 89 -0.41 0.08 2.77
C GLN A 89 -1.25 -1.19 2.64
N GLU A 90 -1.12 -2.15 3.57
CA GLU A 90 -1.92 -3.38 3.54
C GLU A 90 -3.41 -3.10 3.72
N ILE A 91 -3.75 -2.19 4.64
CA ILE A 91 -5.14 -1.81 4.92
C ILE A 91 -5.76 -1.12 3.68
N ILE A 92 -5.01 -0.21 3.05
CA ILE A 92 -5.44 0.46 1.81
C ILE A 92 -5.54 -0.52 0.64
N GLU A 93 -4.60 -1.46 0.51
CA GLU A 93 -4.66 -2.48 -0.53
C GLU A 93 -5.88 -3.39 -0.37
N ALA A 94 -6.23 -3.78 0.87
CA ALA A 94 -7.46 -4.50 1.15
C ALA A 94 -8.72 -3.72 0.73
N ALA A 95 -8.76 -2.41 0.97
CA ALA A 95 -9.85 -1.57 0.50
C ALA A 95 -9.90 -1.51 -1.05
N TRP A 96 -8.75 -1.44 -1.72
CA TRP A 96 -8.68 -1.47 -3.19
C TRP A 96 -9.15 -2.78 -3.81
N ILE A 97 -8.93 -3.92 -3.15
CA ILE A 97 -9.52 -5.20 -3.57
C ILE A 97 -11.06 -5.09 -3.60
N ALA A 98 -11.67 -4.48 -2.58
CA ALA A 98 -13.11 -4.24 -2.57
C ALA A 98 -13.55 -3.29 -3.70
N VAL A 99 -12.78 -2.23 -3.94
CA VAL A 99 -13.06 -1.27 -5.03
C VAL A 99 -12.99 -1.93 -6.41
N LEU A 100 -11.99 -2.78 -6.66
CA LEU A 100 -11.88 -3.52 -7.91
C LEU A 100 -13.15 -4.32 -8.20
N MET A 101 -13.71 -4.97 -7.17
CA MET A 101 -14.91 -5.79 -7.30
C MET A 101 -16.21 -4.98 -7.36
N GLY A 102 -16.26 -3.85 -6.65
CA GLY A 102 -17.49 -3.09 -6.44
C GLY A 102 -17.56 -1.72 -7.14
N GLY A 103 -16.54 -1.34 -7.90
CA GLY A 103 -16.49 -0.14 -8.73
C GLY A 103 -16.65 1.19 -7.97
N GLY A 104 -17.10 2.21 -8.69
CA GLY A 104 -17.22 3.60 -8.20
C GLY A 104 -17.98 3.77 -6.86
N PRO A 105 -19.14 3.12 -6.64
CA PRO A 105 -19.85 3.22 -5.36
C PRO A 105 -19.02 2.70 -4.18
N THR A 106 -18.24 1.64 -4.40
CA THR A 106 -17.39 1.06 -3.36
C THR A 106 -16.19 1.95 -3.07
N LEU A 107 -15.65 2.62 -4.09
CA LEU A 107 -14.61 3.66 -3.91
C LEU A 107 -15.06 4.78 -2.98
N MET A 108 -16.34 5.18 -3.00
CA MET A 108 -16.84 6.22 -2.10
C MET A 108 -16.79 5.78 -0.63
N HIS A 109 -17.04 4.50 -0.35
CA HIS A 109 -16.92 3.95 1.00
C HIS A 109 -15.49 3.62 1.40
N ALA A 110 -14.60 3.30 0.45
CA ALA A 110 -13.19 3.08 0.72
C ALA A 110 -12.51 4.31 1.35
N GLN A 111 -12.99 5.52 1.08
CA GLN A 111 -12.49 6.76 1.72
C GLN A 111 -12.64 6.75 3.25
N ARG A 112 -13.62 6.00 3.80
CA ARG A 112 -13.77 5.84 5.25
C ARG A 112 -12.62 5.08 5.89
N VAL A 113 -11.90 4.25 5.13
CA VAL A 113 -10.69 3.56 5.61
C VAL A 113 -9.56 4.56 5.85
N LEU A 114 -9.37 5.54 4.95
CA LEU A 114 -8.39 6.63 5.16
C LEU A 114 -8.71 7.41 6.43
N GLN A 115 -9.98 7.82 6.58
CA GLN A 115 -10.44 8.51 7.77
C GLN A 115 -10.18 7.68 9.06
N ALA A 116 -10.39 6.36 9.02
CA ALA A 116 -10.12 5.49 10.15
C ALA A 116 -8.61 5.38 10.47
N LEU A 117 -7.75 5.36 9.45
CA LEU A 117 -6.30 5.36 9.65
C LEU A 117 -5.84 6.65 10.34
N ASP A 118 -6.32 7.81 9.86
CA ASP A 118 -5.96 9.12 10.41
C ASP A 118 -6.39 9.24 11.87
N GLU A 119 -7.65 8.87 12.16
CA GLU A 119 -8.23 8.98 13.51
C GLU A 119 -7.65 7.97 14.51
N PHE A 120 -7.29 6.76 14.09
CA PHE A 120 -6.83 5.71 15.01
C PHE A 120 -5.32 5.60 15.16
N GLN A 121 -4.55 6.34 14.37
CA GLN A 121 -3.09 6.36 14.45
C GLN A 121 -2.50 7.71 14.87
N ASP A 122 -3.33 8.71 15.24
CA ASP A 122 -2.89 10.08 15.55
C ASP A 122 -1.92 10.63 14.47
N ILE A 123 -2.16 10.31 13.20
CA ILE A 123 -1.30 10.78 12.11
C ILE A 123 -1.78 12.17 11.72
N SER A 124 -0.92 13.17 11.91
CA SER A 124 -1.21 14.53 11.45
C SER A 124 -1.19 14.61 9.92
N ASP A 125 -1.93 15.56 9.36
CA ASP A 125 -1.94 15.83 7.90
C ASP A 125 -0.52 16.03 7.33
N GLU A 126 0.39 16.62 8.12
CA GLU A 126 1.81 16.77 7.78
C GLU A 126 2.54 15.43 7.67
N GLU A 127 2.25 14.49 8.57
CA GLU A 127 2.91 13.19 8.58
C GLU A 127 2.42 12.28 7.44
N LEU A 128 1.16 12.44 6.99
CA LEU A 128 0.66 11.84 5.75
C LEU A 128 1.43 12.35 4.52
N VAL A 129 1.64 13.67 4.43
CA VAL A 129 2.38 14.30 3.32
C VAL A 129 3.84 13.85 3.34
N ILE A 130 4.48 13.81 4.52
CA ILE A 130 5.86 13.35 4.68
C ILE A 130 5.99 11.87 4.25
N ARG A 131 5.04 11.00 4.62
CA ARG A 131 5.07 9.58 4.22
C ARG A 131 4.85 9.39 2.72
N ALA A 132 3.92 10.14 2.11
CA ALA A 132 3.74 10.15 0.66
C ALA A 132 5.01 10.65 -0.06
N GLN A 133 5.68 11.65 0.49
CA GLN A 133 6.95 12.19 -0.02
C GLN A 133 8.13 11.23 0.19
N ALA A 134 8.18 10.48 1.29
CA ALA A 134 9.18 9.44 1.52
C ALA A 134 9.05 8.28 0.50
N GLN A 135 7.82 7.95 0.12
CA GLN A 135 7.58 6.95 -0.95
C GLN A 135 8.05 7.48 -2.32
N LEU A 136 7.90 8.78 -2.58
CA LEU A 136 8.45 9.45 -3.76
C LEU A 136 9.99 9.57 -3.72
N SER A 137 10.59 9.78 -2.54
CA SER A 137 12.04 9.87 -2.40
C SER A 137 12.74 8.55 -2.67
N ILE A 138 12.12 7.42 -2.29
CA ILE A 138 12.58 6.07 -2.68
C ILE A 138 12.66 5.97 -4.22
N LEU A 139 11.65 6.47 -4.94
CA LEU A 139 11.65 6.48 -6.41
C LEU A 139 12.78 7.37 -6.98
N ASP A 140 13.09 8.49 -6.33
CA ASP A 140 14.21 9.35 -6.72
C ASP A 140 15.57 8.71 -6.44
N ASP A 141 15.72 7.93 -5.37
CA ASP A 141 16.93 7.15 -5.11
C ASP A 141 17.11 6.01 -6.13
N TYR A 142 16.02 5.36 -6.55
CA TYR A 142 16.06 4.41 -7.68
C TYR A 142 16.46 5.09 -8.99
N LYS A 143 15.98 6.31 -9.26
CA LYS A 143 16.43 7.09 -10.43
C LYS A 143 17.92 7.43 -10.35
N LYS A 144 18.43 7.85 -9.19
CA LYS A 144 19.87 8.13 -9.00
C LYS A 144 20.71 6.89 -9.27
N LEU A 145 20.31 5.73 -8.74
CA LEU A 145 21.00 4.47 -8.98
C LEU A 145 20.99 4.10 -10.48
N TYR A 146 19.86 4.31 -11.15
CA TYR A 146 19.74 4.11 -12.60
C TYR A 146 20.66 5.05 -13.39
N TRP A 147 20.80 6.32 -13.00
CA TRP A 147 21.71 7.26 -13.65
C TRP A 147 23.18 6.92 -13.41
N HIS A 148 23.56 6.51 -12.20
CA HIS A 148 24.92 6.00 -11.95
C HIS A 148 25.25 4.79 -12.83
N LEU A 149 24.28 3.90 -13.04
CA LEU A 149 24.45 2.75 -13.93
C LEU A 149 24.66 3.20 -15.39
N ILE A 150 23.92 4.21 -15.85
CA ILE A 150 24.14 4.81 -17.17
C ILE A 150 25.53 5.44 -17.29
N ASP A 151 25.99 6.16 -16.28
CA ASP A 151 27.32 6.79 -16.31
C ASP A 151 28.43 5.76 -16.32
N TYR A 152 28.27 4.67 -15.57
CA TYR A 152 29.18 3.53 -15.63
C TYR A 152 29.23 2.89 -17.02
N VAL A 153 28.08 2.69 -17.67
CA VAL A 153 28.00 2.21 -19.06
C VAL A 153 28.71 3.15 -20.03
N ARG A 154 28.52 4.46 -19.88
CA ARG A 154 29.24 5.46 -20.69
C ARG A 154 30.74 5.38 -20.48
N GLN A 155 31.19 5.15 -19.24
CA GLN A 155 32.60 4.99 -18.92
C GLN A 155 33.19 3.76 -19.61
N ILE A 156 32.53 2.59 -19.51
CA ILE A 156 32.95 1.36 -20.23
C ILE A 156 33.11 1.66 -21.72
N CYS A 157 32.10 2.28 -22.33
CA CYS A 157 32.15 2.63 -23.74
C CYS A 157 33.32 3.59 -24.05
N ASN A 158 33.53 4.64 -23.25
CA ASN A 158 34.65 5.57 -23.46
C ASN A 158 36.02 4.87 -23.37
N GLU A 159 36.20 3.94 -22.43
CA GLU A 159 37.43 3.16 -22.29
C GLU A 159 37.65 2.24 -23.50
N VAL A 160 36.60 1.56 -23.95
CA VAL A 160 36.63 0.71 -25.17
C VAL A 160 37.00 1.54 -26.40
N GLU A 161 36.43 2.74 -26.54
CA GLU A 161 36.69 3.66 -27.64
C GLU A 161 38.16 4.13 -27.68
N ASN A 162 38.77 4.33 -26.50
CA ASN A 162 40.18 4.69 -26.38
C ASN A 162 41.12 3.51 -26.72
N LEU A 163 40.73 2.28 -26.37
CA LEU A 163 41.55 1.08 -26.58
C LEU A 163 41.45 0.54 -28.01
N VAL A 164 40.29 0.70 -28.66
CA VAL A 164 39.99 0.06 -29.94
C VAL A 164 39.58 1.10 -30.97
N LYS A 165 40.30 1.20 -32.09
CA LYS A 165 40.00 2.17 -33.16
C LYS A 165 38.92 1.70 -34.15
N ASN A 166 38.73 0.39 -34.30
CA ASN A 166 37.79 -0.19 -35.25
C ASN A 166 36.39 -0.35 -34.60
N SER A 167 35.34 0.08 -35.30
CA SER A 167 33.96 0.11 -34.79
C SER A 167 33.44 -1.27 -34.39
N ASP A 168 33.53 -2.26 -35.28
CA ASP A 168 33.07 -3.63 -35.04
C ASP A 168 33.77 -4.28 -33.84
N ALA A 169 35.05 -3.97 -33.65
CA ALA A 169 35.83 -4.47 -32.52
C ALA A 169 35.43 -3.78 -31.19
N ARG A 170 34.97 -2.51 -31.22
CA ARG A 170 34.40 -1.82 -30.05
C ARG A 170 33.11 -2.48 -29.60
N TRP A 171 32.22 -2.77 -30.56
CA TRP A 171 30.95 -3.47 -30.30
C TRP A 171 31.20 -4.78 -29.55
N LYS A 172 32.07 -5.64 -30.10
CA LYS A 172 32.37 -6.97 -29.52
C LYS A 172 32.93 -6.87 -28.11
N LEU A 173 33.86 -5.93 -27.89
CA LEU A 173 34.50 -5.77 -26.59
C LEU A 173 33.51 -5.23 -25.53
N ALA A 174 32.79 -4.16 -25.85
CA ALA A 174 31.82 -3.57 -24.93
C ALA A 174 30.68 -4.54 -24.59
N HIS A 175 30.18 -5.29 -25.57
CA HIS A 175 29.12 -6.29 -25.36
C HIS A 175 29.60 -7.43 -24.45
N ASN A 176 30.80 -7.96 -24.68
CA ASN A 176 31.37 -9.02 -23.85
C ASN A 176 31.62 -8.58 -22.40
N ILE A 177 32.09 -7.35 -22.18
CA ILE A 177 32.25 -6.79 -20.82
C ILE A 177 30.88 -6.78 -20.11
N ALA A 178 29.85 -6.26 -20.78
CA ALA A 178 28.53 -6.12 -20.22
C ALA A 178 27.81 -7.45 -19.93
N GLU A 179 27.96 -8.45 -20.80
CA GLU A 179 27.39 -9.80 -20.62
C GLU A 179 27.96 -10.55 -19.41
N ASN A 180 29.24 -10.37 -19.13
CA ASN A 180 29.88 -11.01 -17.98
C ASN A 180 29.41 -10.39 -16.64
N ASP A 181 29.03 -9.11 -16.64
CA ASP A 181 28.61 -8.42 -15.42
C ASP A 181 27.11 -8.60 -15.11
N SER A 182 26.21 -8.27 -16.04
CA SER A 182 24.76 -8.51 -15.85
C SER A 182 23.91 -8.30 -17.10
N LYS A 183 22.77 -8.98 -17.17
CA LYS A 183 21.76 -8.78 -18.24
C LYS A 183 21.24 -7.34 -18.34
N ILE A 184 21.20 -6.60 -17.23
CA ILE A 184 20.75 -5.20 -17.24
C ILE A 184 21.81 -4.28 -17.86
N LEU A 185 23.10 -4.52 -17.54
CA LEU A 185 24.22 -3.82 -18.16
C LEU A 185 24.30 -4.12 -19.66
N THR A 186 24.13 -5.38 -20.08
CA THR A 186 24.09 -5.73 -21.50
C THR A 186 23.08 -4.86 -22.26
N ARG A 187 21.84 -4.77 -21.76
CA ARG A 187 20.79 -3.97 -22.41
C ARG A 187 21.12 -2.47 -22.47
N LEU A 188 21.72 -1.92 -21.42
CA LEU A 188 22.11 -0.51 -21.38
C LEU A 188 23.30 -0.22 -22.30
N VAL A 189 24.29 -1.11 -22.33
CA VAL A 189 25.44 -1.02 -23.23
C VAL A 189 25.01 -1.12 -24.68
N THR A 190 24.12 -2.07 -25.04
CA THR A 190 23.59 -2.18 -26.40
C THR A 190 22.95 -0.86 -26.86
N LYS A 191 22.15 -0.20 -26.01
CA LYS A 191 21.55 1.10 -26.33
C LYS A 191 22.58 2.22 -26.51
N GLU A 192 23.62 2.23 -25.69
CA GLU A 192 24.69 3.23 -25.81
C GLU A 192 25.57 2.98 -27.06
N ILE A 193 25.82 1.72 -27.41
CA ILE A 193 26.48 1.30 -28.66
C ILE A 193 25.69 1.80 -29.88
N GLU A 194 24.38 1.57 -29.92
CA GLU A 194 23.49 2.05 -30.98
C GLU A 194 23.56 3.58 -31.11
N LYS A 195 23.51 4.29 -29.97
CA LYS A 195 23.62 5.76 -29.93
C LYS A 195 24.96 6.28 -30.47
N ARG A 196 26.04 5.51 -30.29
CA ARG A 196 27.39 5.84 -30.76
C ARG A 196 27.69 5.40 -32.19
N GLY A 197 26.78 4.64 -32.82
CA GLY A 197 26.96 4.14 -34.18
C GLY A 197 28.07 3.11 -34.32
N TRP A 198 28.27 2.26 -33.29
CA TRP A 198 29.22 1.14 -33.37
C TRP A 198 28.60 -0.15 -33.93
N ALA A 199 27.32 -0.11 -34.28
CA ALA A 199 26.59 -1.19 -34.93
C ALA A 199 26.83 -1.18 -36.45
#